data_AF-A0A183PVM0-F1
#
_entry.id   AF-A0A183PVM0-F1
#
_cell.length_a   1.000
_cell.length_b   1.000
_cell.length_c   1.000
_cell.angle_alpha   90.00
_cell.angle_beta   90.00
_cell.angle_gamma   90.00
#
_symmetry.space_group_name_H-M   'P 1'
#
loop_
_entity.id
_entity.type
_entity.pdbx_description
1 polymer ?
#
loop_
_entity_poly.entity_id
_entity_poly.type
_entity_poly.pdbx_seq_one_letter_code
_entity_poly.pdbx_strand_id
1 'polypeptide(L)'
;MNQTPQERLDALLKSAEDFAIIQNIDISHYARFIRSMFRLSVQFSEAGQKERAYILSIRAVLCIRELPNHNGYQRLDPRVQSELKSLGKLLPKSAEFLKDDLKKKYTEEYELY
;
A
#
# COMPACT_ATOMS: atom_id res chain seq x y z
N MET A 1 -23.20 13.91 -9.93
CA MET A 1 -23.17 12.52 -10.40
C MET A 1 -22.42 11.72 -9.37
N ASN A 2 -22.99 10.63 -8.87
CA ASN A 2 -22.27 9.74 -7.97
C ASN A 2 -21.11 9.09 -8.75
N GLN A 3 -19.93 9.05 -8.13
CA GLN A 3 -18.78 8.36 -8.72
C GLN A 3 -19.10 6.88 -8.87
N THR A 4 -18.76 6.31 -10.01
CA THR A 4 -18.83 4.88 -10.23
C THR A 4 -17.90 4.13 -9.26
N PRO A 5 -18.17 2.83 -8.97
CA PRO A 5 -17.28 2.01 -8.17
C PRO A 5 -15.83 2.02 -8.67
N GLN A 6 -15.64 2.04 -9.99
CA GLN A 6 -14.31 2.08 -10.61
C GLN A 6 -13.60 3.41 -10.36
N GLU A 7 -14.27 4.55 -10.57
CA GLU A 7 -13.69 5.88 -10.32
C GLU A 7 -13.23 6.06 -8.86
N ARG A 8 -14.00 5.49 -7.91
CA ARG A 8 -13.62 5.50 -6.49
C ARG A 8 -12.38 4.66 -6.23
N LEU A 9 -12.29 3.46 -6.79
CA LEU A 9 -11.09 2.61 -6.67
C LEU A 9 -9.86 3.27 -7.32
N ASP A 10 -10.03 3.89 -8.49
CA ASP A 10 -8.96 4.60 -9.19
C ASP A 10 -8.46 5.81 -8.39
N ALA A 11 -9.36 6.53 -7.70
CA ALA A 11 -8.98 7.61 -6.79
C ALA A 11 -8.12 7.10 -5.61
N LEU A 12 -8.46 5.94 -5.04
CA LEU A 12 -7.65 5.33 -3.98
C LEU A 12 -6.27 4.89 -4.50
N LEU A 13 -6.22 4.29 -5.70
CA LEU A 13 -4.97 3.88 -6.33
C LEU A 13 -4.06 5.08 -6.59
N LYS A 14 -4.61 6.14 -7.20
CA LYS A 14 -3.89 7.40 -7.43
C LYS A 14 -3.35 8.01 -6.14
N SER A 15 -4.14 7.98 -5.06
CA SER A 15 -3.66 8.40 -3.74
C SER A 15 -2.49 7.54 -3.26
N ALA A 16 -2.54 6.22 -3.44
CA ALA A 16 -1.46 5.32 -3.04
C ALA A 16 -0.16 5.56 -3.82
N GLU A 17 -0.26 5.92 -5.09
CA GLU A 17 0.86 6.23 -6.00
C GLU A 17 1.53 7.58 -5.71
N ASP A 18 0.90 8.45 -4.93
CA ASP A 18 1.46 9.75 -4.53
C ASP A 18 2.57 9.57 -3.46
N PHE A 19 3.75 9.14 -3.91
CA PHE A 19 4.97 9.07 -3.14
C PHE A 19 6.22 9.12 -4.04
N ALA A 20 7.38 9.42 -3.45
CA ALA A 20 8.67 9.33 -4.13
C ALA A 20 9.76 8.83 -3.17
N ILE A 21 10.72 8.09 -3.70
CA ILE A 21 11.95 7.74 -3.00
C ILE A 21 12.99 8.84 -3.26
N ILE A 22 13.30 9.59 -2.21
CA ILE A 22 14.31 10.64 -2.19
C ILE A 22 15.67 10.03 -1.80
N GLN A 23 16.64 10.15 -2.71
CA GLN A 23 17.98 9.53 -2.60
C GLN A 23 18.82 10.03 -1.41
N ASN A 24 18.53 11.23 -0.91
CA ASN A 24 19.25 11.85 0.21
C ASN A 24 18.69 11.44 1.58
N ILE A 25 17.60 10.68 1.64
CA ILE A 25 17.06 10.16 2.88
C ILE A 25 17.70 8.80 3.17
N ASP A 26 18.07 8.56 4.43
CA ASP A 26 18.67 7.28 4.82
C ASP A 26 17.76 6.08 4.47
N ILE A 27 18.35 5.04 3.86
CA ILE A 27 17.63 3.85 3.39
C ILE A 27 16.83 3.16 4.51
N SER A 28 17.32 3.20 5.74
CA SER A 28 16.64 2.59 6.89
C SER A 28 15.31 3.28 7.22
N HIS A 29 15.12 4.54 6.82
CA HIS A 29 13.87 5.28 7.02
C HIS A 29 12.75 4.65 6.18
N TYR A 30 13.02 4.32 4.91
CA TYR A 30 12.05 3.65 4.06
C TYR A 30 11.68 2.26 4.58
N ALA A 31 12.65 1.49 5.09
CA ALA A 31 12.36 0.22 5.73
C ALA A 31 11.42 0.39 6.94
N ARG A 32 11.64 1.42 7.77
CA ARG A 32 10.74 1.76 8.90
C ARG A 32 9.36 2.22 8.42
N PHE A 33 9.28 2.99 7.35
CA PHE A 33 8.02 3.45 6.77
C PHE A 33 7.22 2.29 6.19
N ILE A 34 7.86 1.37 5.45
CA ILE A 34 7.20 0.18 4.91
C ILE A 34 6.60 -0.68 6.03
N ARG A 35 7.36 -0.96 7.10
CA ARG A 35 6.84 -1.68 8.27
C ARG A 35 5.67 -0.97 8.93
N SER A 36 5.75 0.36 9.03
CA SER A 36 4.69 1.17 9.62
C SER A 36 3.43 1.16 8.75
N MET A 37 3.57 1.26 7.43
CA MET A 37 2.45 1.16 6.48
C MET A 37 1.78 -0.21 6.56
N PHE A 38 2.54 -1.30 6.65
CA PHE A 38 1.99 -2.64 6.86
C PHE A 38 1.23 -2.74 8.19
N ARG A 39 1.82 -2.32 9.31
CA ARG A 39 1.14 -2.37 10.61
C ARG A 39 -0.15 -1.53 10.61
N LEU A 40 -0.09 -0.33 10.05
CA LEU A 40 -1.25 0.55 9.96
C LEU A 40 -2.32 -0.01 9.00
N SER A 41 -1.94 -0.66 7.90
CA SER A 41 -2.93 -1.26 7.00
C SER A 41 -3.72 -2.38 7.68
N VAL A 42 -3.06 -3.20 8.50
CA VAL A 42 -3.74 -4.21 9.35
C VAL A 42 -4.70 -3.54 10.33
N GLN A 43 -4.24 -2.54 11.09
CA GLN A 43 -5.08 -1.82 12.05
C GLN A 43 -6.29 -1.14 11.42
N PHE A 44 -6.12 -0.52 10.24
CA PHE A 44 -7.24 0.08 9.51
C PHE A 44 -8.19 -0.96 8.96
N SER A 45 -7.70 -2.12 8.52
CA SER A 45 -8.55 -3.22 8.06
C SER A 45 -9.42 -3.75 9.20
N GLU A 46 -8.82 -3.99 10.37
CA GLU A 46 -9.52 -4.44 11.59
C GLU A 46 -10.56 -3.42 12.07
N ALA A 47 -10.25 -2.12 11.95
CA ALA A 47 -11.17 -1.04 12.28
C ALA A 47 -12.24 -0.78 11.21
N GLY A 48 -12.33 -1.61 10.15
CA GLY A 48 -13.29 -1.44 9.05
C GLY A 48 -12.98 -0.29 8.10
N GLN A 49 -11.85 0.40 8.27
CA GLN A 49 -11.37 1.49 7.42
C GLN A 49 -10.62 0.95 6.19
N LYS A 50 -11.33 0.13 5.39
CA LYS A 50 -10.75 -0.64 4.27
C LYS A 50 -10.09 0.23 3.20
N GLU A 51 -10.59 1.44 2.95
CA GLU A 51 -9.98 2.38 1.99
C GLU A 51 -8.56 2.78 2.41
N ARG A 52 -8.39 3.15 3.69
CA ARG A 52 -7.07 3.50 4.26
C ARG A 52 -6.14 2.31 4.29
N ALA A 53 -6.67 1.14 4.65
CA ALA A 53 -5.92 -0.11 4.60
C ALA A 53 -5.41 -0.40 3.17
N TYR A 54 -6.27 -0.24 2.17
CA TYR A 54 -5.93 -0.47 0.76
C TYR A 54 -4.83 0.49 0.29
N ILE A 55 -4.98 1.80 0.53
CA ILE A 55 -3.98 2.82 0.17
C ILE A 55 -2.61 2.46 0.75
N LEU A 56 -2.54 2.14 2.05
CA LEU A 56 -1.28 1.83 2.71
C LEU A 56 -0.65 0.54 2.22
N SER A 57 -1.47 -0.49 1.96
CA SER A 57 -0.98 -1.75 1.40
C SER A 57 -0.37 -1.55 0.01
N ILE A 58 -1.05 -0.82 -0.88
CA ILE A 58 -0.53 -0.51 -2.23
C ILE A 58 0.73 0.35 -2.13
N ARG A 59 0.71 1.44 -1.34
CA ARG A 59 1.88 2.32 -1.20
C ARG A 59 3.10 1.57 -0.66
N ALA A 60 2.90 0.66 0.30
CA ALA A 60 3.97 -0.19 0.80
C ALA A 60 4.53 -1.13 -0.29
N VAL A 61 3.67 -1.72 -1.14
CA VAL A 61 4.11 -2.53 -2.29
C VAL A 61 4.97 -1.70 -3.25
N LEU A 62 4.51 -0.51 -3.61
CA LEU A 62 5.22 0.37 -4.54
C LEU A 62 6.56 0.81 -3.94
N CYS A 63 6.59 1.21 -2.66
CA CYS A 63 7.83 1.51 -1.96
C CYS A 63 8.80 0.33 -2.00
N ILE A 64 8.36 -0.90 -1.71
CA ILE A 64 9.22 -2.09 -1.76
C ILE A 64 9.78 -2.34 -3.16
N ARG A 65 8.98 -2.11 -4.21
CA ARG A 65 9.39 -2.30 -5.61
C ARG A 65 10.42 -1.27 -6.06
N GLU A 66 10.27 -0.02 -5.63
CA GLU A 66 11.16 1.08 -6.00
C GLU A 66 12.42 1.15 -5.14
N LEU A 67 12.39 0.63 -3.91
CA LEU A 67 13.50 0.73 -2.97
C LEU A 67 14.86 0.22 -3.48
N PRO A 68 14.94 -0.84 -4.31
CA PRO A 68 16.20 -1.27 -4.94
C PRO A 68 16.91 -0.20 -5.76
N ASN A 69 16.19 0.83 -6.25
CA ASN A 69 16.75 1.95 -7.01
C ASN A 69 17.42 3.02 -6.11
N HIS A 70 17.33 2.87 -4.78
CA HIS A 70 17.98 3.79 -3.85
C HIS A 70 19.48 3.48 -3.70
N ASN A 71 20.34 4.50 -3.73
CA ASN A 71 21.80 4.35 -3.64
C ASN A 71 22.27 3.59 -2.40
N GLY A 72 21.54 3.72 -1.30
CA GLY A 72 21.80 3.02 -0.03
C GLY A 72 21.30 1.57 0.03
N TYR A 73 20.54 1.08 -0.94
CA TYR A 73 19.86 -0.23 -0.86
C TYR A 73 20.84 -1.39 -0.65
N GLN A 74 21.96 -1.41 -1.38
CA GLN A 74 22.98 -2.45 -1.27
C GLN A 74 23.65 -2.50 0.11
N ARG A 75 23.58 -1.41 0.88
CA ARG A 75 24.14 -1.31 2.24
C ARG A 75 23.13 -1.66 3.32
N LEU A 76 21.86 -1.88 2.97
CA LEU A 76 20.82 -2.28 3.90
C LEU A 76 21.11 -3.70 4.43
N ASP A 77 20.91 -3.93 5.72
CA ASP A 77 21.07 -5.24 6.35
C ASP A 77 20.34 -6.34 5.51
N PRO A 78 21.03 -7.42 5.11
CA PRO A 78 20.43 -8.50 4.33
C PRO A 78 19.16 -9.11 4.96
N ARG A 79 19.07 -9.14 6.29
CA ARG A 79 17.87 -9.59 7.01
C ARG A 79 16.70 -8.66 6.74
N VAL A 80 16.93 -7.36 6.75
CA VAL A 80 15.91 -6.35 6.41
C VAL A 80 15.51 -6.47 4.95
N GLN A 81 16.47 -6.66 4.02
CA GLN A 81 16.13 -6.90 2.61
C GLN A 81 15.25 -8.14 2.43
N SER A 82 15.56 -9.24 3.13
CA SER A 82 14.76 -10.46 3.09
C SER A 82 13.36 -10.25 3.65
N GLU A 83 13.22 -9.52 4.75
CA GLU A 83 11.93 -9.15 5.32
C GLU A 83 11.09 -8.33 4.33
N LEU A 84 11.67 -7.29 3.72
CA LEU A 84 10.98 -6.47 2.74
C LEU A 84 10.54 -7.28 1.51
N LYS A 85 11.35 -8.24 1.05
CA LYS A 85 10.96 -9.19 0.00
C LYS A 85 9.77 -10.05 0.40
N SER A 86 9.72 -10.53 1.65
CA SER A 86 8.58 -11.29 2.17
C SER A 86 7.31 -10.45 2.24
N LEU A 87 7.41 -9.21 2.74
CA LEU A 87 6.30 -8.25 2.73
C LEU A 87 5.82 -7.95 1.30
N GLY A 88 6.75 -7.83 0.34
CA GLY A 88 6.44 -7.63 -1.08
C GLY A 88 5.66 -8.79 -1.72
N LYS A 89 5.67 -9.99 -1.11
CA LYS A 89 4.84 -11.13 -1.53
C LYS A 89 3.49 -11.19 -0.81
N LEU A 90 3.42 -10.66 0.42
CA LEU A 90 2.22 -10.69 1.26
C LEU A 90 1.27 -9.53 0.94
N LEU A 91 1.80 -8.30 0.90
CA LEU A 91 1.03 -7.07 0.75
C LEU A 91 0.18 -7.03 -0.54
N PRO A 92 0.64 -7.51 -1.72
CA PRO A 92 -0.21 -7.54 -2.91
C PRO A 92 -1.48 -8.39 -2.71
N LYS A 93 -1.38 -9.51 -1.99
CA LYS A 93 -2.53 -10.37 -1.69
C LYS A 93 -3.52 -9.68 -0.76
N SER A 94 -3.00 -8.99 0.26
CA SER A 94 -3.83 -8.18 1.16
C SER A 94 -4.52 -7.02 0.44
N ALA A 95 -3.80 -6.33 -0.45
CA ALA A 95 -4.37 -5.25 -1.24
C ALA A 95 -5.47 -5.73 -2.20
N GLU A 96 -5.30 -6.90 -2.84
CA GLU A 96 -6.33 -7.47 -3.72
C GLU A 96 -7.60 -7.84 -2.94
N PHE A 97 -7.45 -8.48 -1.76
CA PHE A 97 -8.59 -8.78 -0.89
C PHE A 97 -9.36 -7.51 -0.49
N LEU A 98 -8.64 -6.44 -0.09
CA LEU A 98 -9.25 -5.16 0.25
C LEU A 98 -9.94 -4.51 -0.95
N LYS A 99 -9.35 -4.62 -2.14
CA LYS A 99 -9.92 -4.09 -3.39
C LYS A 99 -11.24 -4.78 -3.73
N ASP A 100 -11.31 -6.10 -3.60
CA ASP A 100 -12.54 -6.87 -3.86
C ASP A 100 -13.66 -6.48 -2.88
N ASP A 101 -13.32 -6.35 -1.60
CA ASP A 101 -14.25 -5.89 -0.56
C ASP A 101 -14.76 -4.47 -0.83
N LEU A 102 -13.87 -3.56 -1.22
CA LEU A 102 -14.23 -2.18 -1.58
C LEU A 102 -15.09 -2.14 -2.84
N LYS A 103 -14.74 -2.92 -3.86
CA LYS A 103 -15.52 -3.03 -5.10
C LYS A 103 -16.94 -3.48 -4.80
N LYS A 104 -17.11 -4.54 -3.99
CA LYS A 104 -18.43 -5.03 -3.57
C LYS A 104 -19.22 -3.92 -2.86
N LYS A 105 -18.63 -3.30 -1.85
CA LYS A 105 -19.25 -2.20 -1.09
C LYS A 105 -19.68 -1.05 -2.01
N TYR A 106 -18.80 -0.61 -2.91
CA TYR A 106 -19.09 0.51 -3.79
C TYR A 106 -20.17 0.19 -4.82
N THR A 107 -20.22 -1.04 -5.34
CA THR A 107 -21.29 -1.49 -6.23
C THR A 107 -22.63 -1.48 -5.50
N GLU A 108 -22.71 -2.05 -4.30
CA GLU A 108 -23.93 -2.03 -3.47
C GLU A 108 -24.37 -0.59 -3.18
N GLU A 109 -23.44 0.31 -2.81
CA GLU A 109 -23.73 1.73 -2.60
C GLU A 109 -24.23 2.38 -3.89
N TYR A 110 -23.61 2.12 -5.04
CA TYR A 110 -23.97 2.74 -6.32
C TYR A 110 -25.34 2.28 -6.84
N GLU A 111 -25.71 1.01 -6.63
CA GLU A 111 -27.01 0.47 -7.04
C GLU A 111 -28.17 0.96 -6.17
N LEU A 112 -27.89 1.39 -4.94
CA LEU A 112 -28.89 1.95 -4.02
C LEU A 112 -29.19 3.44 -4.26
N TYR A 113 -28.40 4.12 -5.10
CA TYR A 113 -28.56 5.54 -5.46
C TYR A 113 -29.04 5.73 -6.89
#